data_AF-L9W9N7-F1
#
_entry.id   AF-L9W9N7-F1
#
_cell.length_a   1.000
_cell.length_b   1.000
_cell.length_c   1.000
_cell.angle_alpha   90.00
_cell.angle_beta   90.00
_cell.angle_gamma   90.00
#
_symmetry.space_group_name_H-M   'P 1'
#
loop_
_entity.id
_entity.type
_entity.pdbx_description
1 polymer ?
#
loop_
_entity_poly.entity_id
_entity_poly.type
_entity_poly.pdbx_seq_one_letter_code
_entity_poly.pdbx_strand_id
1 'polypeptide(L)' 'MIVGYAYKGLSIKPRPDVSVMRHPQDDLLIVHALALLAYEYRGMVKEDWALNLAAEIADQHGLTVSDAICQLE' A
#
# COMPACT_ATOMS: atom_id res chain seq x y z
N MET A 1 -20.98 21.30 -15.83
CA MET A 1 -21.61 19.96 -15.71
C MET A 1 -21.41 19.50 -14.28
N ILE A 2 -22.43 19.65 -13.44
CA ILE A 2 -22.42 19.21 -12.04
C ILE A 2 -23.42 18.07 -11.97
N VAL A 3 -22.94 16.84 -11.76
CA VAL A 3 -23.82 15.68 -11.59
C VAL A 3 -23.98 15.44 -10.10
N GLY A 4 -25.13 15.87 -9.56
CA GLY A 4 -25.56 15.55 -8.21
C GLY A 4 -26.21 14.16 -8.19
N TYR A 5 -25.73 13.29 -7.30
CA TYR A 5 -26.34 11.97 -7.10
C TYR A 5 -27.25 12.02 -5.88
N ALA A 6 -28.54 11.73 -6.12
CA ALA A 6 -29.58 11.63 -5.10
C ALA A 6 -29.47 10.30 -4.36
N TYR A 7 -29.25 10.35 -3.05
CA TYR A 7 -29.26 9.17 -2.18
C TYR A 7 -30.70 8.89 -1.73
N LYS A 8 -31.33 7.88 -2.35
CA LYS A 8 -32.56 7.27 -1.83
C LYS A 8 -32.16 6.13 -0.90
N GLY A 9 -32.63 6.17 0.34
CA GLY A 9 -32.17 5.31 1.43
C GLY A 9 -32.32 3.82 1.16
N LEU A 10 -31.23 3.09 1.42
CA LEU A 10 -31.25 1.73 1.92
C LEU A 10 -30.05 1.58 2.85
N SER A 11 -30.28 1.05 4.05
CA SER A 11 -29.27 0.78 5.07
C SER A 11 -28.21 -0.17 4.52
N ILE A 12 -27.03 0.35 4.20
CA ILE A 12 -25.83 -0.45 3.93
C ILE A 12 -24.73 0.18 4.77
N LYS A 13 -24.32 -0.52 5.84
CA LYS A 13 -23.09 -0.18 6.56
C LYS A 13 -21.98 -0.03 5.50
N PRO A 14 -21.22 1.08 5.46
CA PRO A 14 -20.11 1.18 4.53
C PRO A 14 -19.09 0.11 4.96
N ARG A 15 -19.14 -1.04 4.30
CA ARG A 15 -17.95 -1.87 4.16
C ARG A 15 -17.05 -1.05 3.26
N PRO A 16 -15.81 -0.75 3.64
CA PRO A 16 -14.90 -0.05 2.76
C PRO A 16 -14.85 -0.88 1.47
N ASP A 17 -15.28 -0.24 0.38
CA ASP A 17 -15.23 -0.80 -0.94
C ASP A 17 -13.77 -1.15 -1.21
N VAL A 18 -13.48 -2.45 -1.32
CA VAL A 18 -12.13 -2.97 -1.59
C VAL A 18 -11.68 -2.58 -3.01
N SER A 19 -12.52 -1.83 -3.74
CA SER A 19 -12.24 -1.16 -5.00
C SER A 19 -11.60 0.22 -4.82
N VAL A 20 -10.89 0.49 -3.72
CA VAL A 20 -9.81 1.48 -3.79
C VAL A 20 -8.80 0.85 -4.73
N MET A 21 -8.91 1.17 -6.03
CA MET A 21 -7.86 0.92 -7.02
C MET A 21 -6.59 1.52 -6.42
N ARG A 22 -5.82 0.72 -5.69
CA ARG A 22 -4.52 1.15 -5.19
C ARG A 22 -3.74 1.52 -6.42
N HIS A 23 -3.41 2.80 -6.52
CA HIS A 23 -2.60 3.23 -7.62
C HIS A 23 -1.27 2.49 -7.47
N PRO A 24 -0.63 2.01 -8.55
CA PRO A 24 0.66 1.33 -8.43
C PRO A 24 1.69 2.14 -7.60
N GLN A 25 1.62 3.48 -7.65
CA GLN A 25 2.44 4.35 -6.79
C GLN A 25 2.12 4.27 -5.29
N ASP A 26 0.86 4.02 -4.90
CA ASP A 26 0.50 3.87 -3.49
C ASP A 26 1.19 2.64 -2.90
N ASP A 27 1.28 1.55 -3.66
CA ASP A 27 1.99 0.35 -3.24
C ASP A 27 3.51 0.58 -3.19
N LEU A 28 4.08 1.35 -4.13
CA LEU A 28 5.49 1.77 -4.06
C LEU A 28 5.78 2.59 -2.78
N LEU A 29 4.89 3.52 -2.42
CA LEU A 29 5.00 4.30 -1.20
C LEU A 29 4.91 3.42 0.05
N ILE A 30 4.06 2.39 0.04
CA ILE A 30 3.97 1.41 1.14
C ILE A 30 5.27 0.60 1.26
N VAL A 31 5.85 0.15 0.14
CA VAL A 31 7.15 -0.56 0.13
C VAL A 31 8.24 0.32 0.73
N HIS A 32 8.30 1.60 0.36
CA HIS A 32 9.25 2.54 0.92
C HIS A 32 9.05 2.77 2.43
N ALA A 33 7.80 2.94 2.87
CA ALA A 33 7.49 3.09 4.30
C ALA A 33 7.87 1.85 5.12
N LEU A 34 7.68 0.65 4.57
CA LEU A 34 8.08 -0.60 5.22
C LEU A 34 9.59 -0.77 5.28
N ALA A 35 10.33 -0.34 4.25
CA ALA A 35 11.79 -0.33 4.26
C ALA A 35 12.34 0.61 5.35
N LEU A 36 11.74 1.80 5.52
CA LEU A 36 12.07 2.72 6.61
C LEU A 36 11.73 2.11 7.98
N LEU A 37 10.57 1.47 8.10
CA LEU A 37 10.15 0.80 9.33
C LEU A 37 11.09 -0.34 9.72
N ALA A 38 11.55 -1.12 8.74
CA ALA A 38 12.55 -2.18 8.95
C ALA A 38 13.87 -1.60 9.47
N TYR A 39 14.31 -0.47 8.91
CA TYR A 39 15.50 0.23 9.37
C TYR A 39 15.36 0.72 10.83
N GLU A 40 14.20 1.24 11.22
CA GLU A 40 13.93 1.65 12.60
C GLU A 40 13.92 0.46 13.59
N TYR A 41 13.45 -0.71 13.14
CA TYR A 41 13.42 -1.92 13.96
C TYR A 41 14.66 -2.81 13.83
N ARG A 42 15.76 -2.30 13.26
CA ARG A 42 16.96 -3.08 12.98
C ARG A 42 17.45 -3.87 14.21
N GLY A 43 17.65 -5.16 14.03
CA GLY A 43 18.04 -6.11 15.09
C GLY A 43 16.86 -6.64 15.93
N MET A 44 15.62 -6.27 15.61
CA MET A 44 14.41 -6.81 16.23
C MET A 44 13.66 -7.73 15.25
N VAL A 45 12.82 -8.61 15.79
CA VAL A 45 11.94 -9.50 14.99
C VAL A 45 11.03 -8.73 14.01
N LYS A 46 10.72 -7.47 14.33
CA LYS A 46 9.90 -6.60 13.47
C LYS A 46 10.62 -6.12 12.20
N GLU A 47 11.95 -6.14 12.16
CA GLU A 47 12.72 -5.85 10.94
C GLU A 47 12.39 -6.87 9.85
N ASP A 48 12.54 -8.16 10.16
CA ASP A 48 12.31 -9.26 9.22
C ASP A 48 10.85 -9.27 8.72
N TRP A 49 9.89 -9.02 9.62
CA TRP A 49 8.49 -8.91 9.24
C TRP A 49 8.23 -7.74 8.28
N ALA A 50 8.81 -6.56 8.54
CA ALA A 50 8.63 -5.40 7.68
C ALA A 50 9.29 -5.59 6.30
N LEU A 51 10.48 -6.21 6.25
CA LEU A 51 11.18 -6.54 5.00
C LEU A 51 10.42 -7.58 4.17
N ASN A 52 9.91 -8.64 4.80
CA ASN A 52 9.13 -9.67 4.10
C ASN A 52 7.85 -9.07 3.52
N LEU A 53 7.15 -8.22 4.28
CA LEU A 53 5.94 -7.55 3.77
C LEU A 53 6.26 -6.57 2.63
N ALA A 54 7.38 -5.84 2.70
CA ALA A 54 7.83 -4.98 1.61
C ALA A 54 8.14 -5.80 0.34
N ALA A 55 8.77 -6.96 0.49
CA ALA A 55 9.10 -7.86 -0.61
C ALA A 55 7.85 -8.45 -1.26
N GLU A 56 6.86 -8.90 -0.47
CA GLU A 56 5.60 -9.42 -1.00
C GLU A 56 4.84 -8.37 -1.82
N ILE A 57 4.81 -7.11 -1.36
CA ILE A 57 4.15 -6.03 -2.09
C ILE A 57 4.92 -5.68 -3.36
N ALA A 58 6.26 -5.65 -3.32
CA ALA A 58 7.06 -5.40 -4.53
C ALA A 58 6.90 -6.51 -5.58
N ASP A 59 6.84 -7.78 -5.15
CA ASP A 59 6.66 -8.94 -6.02
C ASP A 59 5.31 -8.94 -6.74
N GLN A 60 4.24 -8.42 -6.11
CA GLN A 60 2.94 -8.22 -6.76
C GLN A 60 3.00 -7.32 -8.00
N HIS A 61 4.01 -6.44 -8.05
CA HIS A 61 4.27 -5.55 -9.17
C HIS A 61 5.44 -6.03 -10.06
N GLY A 62 6.00 -7.22 -9.79
CA GLY A 62 7.14 -7.78 -10.50
C GLY A 62 8.46 -7.03 -10.25
N LEU A 63 8.58 -6.39 -9.09
CA LEU A 63 9.72 -5.57 -8.71
C LEU A 63 10.42 -6.15 -7.48
N THR A 64 11.70 -5.83 -7.32
CA THR A 64 12.37 -5.98 -6.02
C THR A 64 12.07 -4.76 -5.13
N VAL A 65 12.28 -4.88 -3.81
CA VAL A 65 12.17 -3.74 -2.88
C VAL A 65 13.05 -2.58 -3.31
N SER A 66 14.25 -2.86 -3.81
CA SER A 66 15.17 -1.84 -4.31
C SER A 66 14.63 -1.16 -5.57
N ASP A 67 14.08 -1.92 -6.52
CA ASP A 67 13.48 -1.35 -7.75
C ASP A 67 12.27 -0.46 -7.42
N ALA A 68 11.46 -0.90 -6.46
CA ALA A 68 10.30 -0.15 -6.00
C ALA A 68 10.69 1.18 -5.33
N ILE A 69 11.78 1.20 -4.56
CA ILE A 69 12.31 2.42 -3.95
C ILE A 69 12.91 3.36 -5.02
N CYS A 70 13.67 2.82 -5.99
CA CYS A 70 14.27 3.64 -7.06
C CYS A 70 13.23 4.29 -7.98
N GLN A 71 12.03 3.74 -8.10
CA GLN A 71 10.94 4.36 -8.88
C GLN A 71 10.30 5.57 -8.18
N LEU A 72 10.64 5.84 -6.92
CA LEU A 72 10.17 7.01 -6.18
C LEU A 72 11.14 8.21 -6.24
N GLU A 73 12.36 8.02 -6.73
CA GLU A 73 13.37 9.08 -6.95
C GLU A 73 13.14 9.82 -8.29
#